data_AF-A0A1J3F7F6-F1
#
_entry.id   AF-A0A1J3F7F6-F1
#
_cell.length_a   1.000
_cell.length_b   1.000
_cell.length_c   1.000
_cell.angle_alpha   90.00
_cell.angle_beta   90.00
_cell.angle_gamma   90.00
#
_symmetry.space_group_name_H-M   'P 1'
#
loop_
_entity.id
_entity.type
_entity.pdbx_description
1 polymer ?
#
loop_
_entity_poly.entity_id
_entity_poly.type
_entity_poly.pdbx_seq_one_letter_code
_entity_poly.pdbx_strand_id
1 'polypeptide(L)'
;DEPFLITWNGIKQRRMSWQDGVLGTNCPIQPNSNWTYHFQLKDQIGTYTYFASTSMHRASGAFGGLNVYQRSVIFVPYPKPDSDFTLLVSDWYKMGQKEIRKRLDSGSNLPLPDGLLINA
;
A
#
# COMPACT_ATOMS: atom_id res chain seq x y z
N ASP A 1 -9.43 1.90 15.74
CA ASP A 1 -9.80 3.10 16.52
C ASP A 1 -8.99 4.34 16.09
N GLU A 2 -7.95 4.19 15.28
CA GLU A 2 -7.25 5.31 14.65
C GLU A 2 -7.78 5.59 13.24
N PRO A 3 -7.81 6.86 12.80
CA PRO A 3 -8.13 7.20 11.43
C PRO A 3 -6.98 6.82 10.50
N PHE A 4 -7.30 6.45 9.26
CA PHE A 4 -6.28 6.02 8.30
C PHE A 4 -6.55 6.47 6.86
N LEU A 5 -5.52 6.36 6.03
CA LEU A 5 -5.60 6.53 4.58
C LEU A 5 -4.88 5.38 3.89
N ILE A 6 -5.31 5.03 2.68
CA ILE A 6 -4.64 4.08 1.79
C ILE A 6 -4.09 4.84 0.59
N THR A 7 -2.82 4.65 0.28
CA THR A 7 -2.20 5.17 -0.94
C THR A 7 -1.94 4.06 -1.95
N TRP A 8 -1.91 4.46 -3.23
CA TRP A 8 -1.76 3.58 -4.39
C TRP A 8 -0.38 3.82 -5.00
N ASN A 9 0.65 3.27 -4.36
CA ASN A 9 2.03 3.55 -4.70
C ASN A 9 2.37 3.16 -6.15
N GLY A 10 2.91 4.15 -6.86
CA GLY A 10 3.25 4.05 -8.28
C GLY A 10 2.09 4.32 -9.24
N ILE A 11 0.83 4.38 -8.77
CA ILE A 11 -0.31 4.77 -9.60
C ILE A 11 -0.32 6.27 -9.83
N LYS A 12 -0.43 6.67 -11.09
CA LYS A 12 -0.52 8.06 -11.53
C LYS A 12 -1.96 8.52 -11.35
N GLN A 13 -2.21 9.31 -10.31
CA GLN A 13 -3.50 9.95 -10.01
C GLN A 13 -3.83 11.09 -10.99
N ARG A 14 -3.89 10.80 -12.29
CA ARG A 14 -4.05 11.79 -13.37
C ARG A 14 -5.37 12.54 -13.21
N ARG A 15 -5.27 13.86 -13.01
CA ARG A 15 -6.40 14.78 -12.79
C ARG A 15 -7.26 14.41 -11.56
N MET A 16 -6.73 13.60 -10.65
CA MET A 16 -7.44 13.06 -9.48
C MET A 16 -6.50 13.01 -8.27
N SER A 17 -5.68 14.05 -8.07
CA SER A 17 -4.69 14.09 -6.98
C SER A 17 -5.30 13.93 -5.59
N TRP A 18 -6.56 14.33 -5.39
CA TRP A 18 -7.32 14.13 -4.15
C TRP A 18 -7.76 12.67 -3.91
N GLN A 19 -7.29 11.72 -4.72
CA GLN A 19 -7.52 10.28 -4.55
C GLN A 19 -6.22 9.53 -4.20
N ASP A 20 -5.12 10.26 -4.00
CA ASP A 20 -3.82 9.66 -3.72
C ASP A 20 -3.72 9.02 -2.34
N GLY A 21 -4.55 9.48 -1.40
CA GLY A 21 -4.66 8.88 -0.07
C GLY A 21 -3.40 9.05 0.78
N VAL A 22 -2.81 10.24 0.74
CA VAL A 22 -1.75 10.67 1.65
C VAL A 22 -2.19 11.90 2.43
N LEU A 23 -1.52 12.17 3.56
CA LEU A 23 -1.71 13.43 4.28
C LEU A 23 -1.34 14.59 3.34
N GLY A 24 -2.26 15.52 3.17
CA GLY A 24 -2.14 16.64 2.23
C GLY A 24 -3.07 16.54 1.02
N THR A 25 -3.37 15.34 0.52
CA THR A 25 -4.35 15.15 -0.56
C THR A 25 -5.73 14.77 -0.04
N ASN A 26 -5.79 14.03 1.07
CA ASN A 26 -7.01 13.50 1.67
C ASN A 26 -7.04 13.78 3.18
N CYS A 27 -8.24 14.04 3.69
CA CYS A 27 -8.49 13.96 5.14
C CYS A 27 -8.56 12.48 5.56
N PRO A 28 -7.96 12.08 6.69
CA PRO A 28 -8.02 10.70 7.18
C PRO A 28 -9.44 10.17 7.35
N ILE A 29 -9.66 8.93 6.91
CA ILE A 29 -10.92 8.20 7.07
C ILE A 29 -11.11 7.93 8.56
N GLN A 30 -12.18 8.46 9.13
CA GLN A 30 -12.44 8.32 10.56
C GLN A 30 -12.93 6.91 10.92
N PRO A 31 -12.74 6.46 12.17
CA PRO A 31 -13.37 5.23 12.65
C PRO A 31 -14.88 5.26 12.38
N ASN A 32 -15.44 4.15 11.92
CA ASN A 32 -16.86 4.00 11.55
C ASN A 32 -17.32 4.88 10.37
N SER A 33 -16.39 5.35 9.54
CA SER A 33 -16.68 6.06 8.30
C SER A 33 -16.14 5.31 7.09
N ASN A 34 -16.68 5.64 5.91
CA ASN A 34 -16.37 4.97 4.66
C ASN A 34 -15.86 6.00 3.65
N TRP A 35 -14.89 5.61 2.83
CA TRP A 35 -14.44 6.42 1.71
C TRP A 35 -14.22 5.53 0.49
N THR A 36 -14.60 6.03 -0.68
CA THR A 36 -14.42 5.30 -1.94
C THR A 36 -13.38 6.02 -2.80
N TYR A 37 -12.28 5.32 -3.07
CA TYR A 37 -11.25 5.81 -3.97
C TYR A 37 -11.68 5.61 -5.43
N HIS A 38 -11.66 6.70 -6.22
CA HIS A 38 -12.05 6.67 -7.63
C HIS A 38 -10.94 7.24 -8.52
N PHE A 39 -10.24 6.37 -9.25
CA PHE A 39 -9.19 6.76 -10.18
C PHE A 39 -9.05 5.82 -11.37
N GLN A 40 -8.33 6.24 -12.40
CA GLN A 40 -8.14 5.50 -13.65
C GLN A 40 -6.72 4.97 -13.79
N LEU A 41 -6.58 3.71 -14.21
CA LEU A 41 -5.31 3.00 -14.40
C LEU A 41 -4.86 2.93 -15.88
N LYS A 42 -5.43 3.77 -16.76
CA LYS A 42 -5.41 3.58 -18.23
C LYS A 42 -4.05 3.36 -18.87
N ASP A 43 -3.02 4.08 -18.40
CA ASP A 43 -1.73 4.18 -19.08
C ASP A 43 -0.60 3.47 -18.31
N GLN A 44 -0.96 2.52 -17.46
CA GLN A 44 -0.05 1.82 -16.57
C GLN A 44 -0.28 0.33 -16.68
N ILE A 45 0.80 -0.42 -16.92
CA ILE A 45 0.81 -1.87 -16.99
C ILE A 45 1.99 -2.32 -16.14
N GLY A 46 1.75 -3.28 -15.25
CA GLY A 46 2.76 -3.84 -14.37
C GLY A 46 2.27 -4.03 -12.95
N THR A 47 3.23 -4.29 -12.06
CA THR A 47 2.99 -4.53 -10.64
C THR A 47 3.20 -3.26 -9.83
N TYR A 48 2.20 -2.94 -9.04
CA TYR A 48 2.15 -1.82 -8.11
C TYR A 48 1.81 -2.33 -6.71
N THR A 49 1.76 -1.43 -5.74
CA THR A 49 1.42 -1.78 -4.35
C THR A 49 0.48 -0.73 -3.79
N TYR A 50 -0.37 -1.12 -2.85
CA TYR A 50 -1.09 -0.17 -2.00
C TYR A 50 -0.69 -0.39 -0.55
N PHE A 51 -0.73 0.66 0.26
CA PHE A 51 -0.48 0.55 1.70
C PHE A 51 -1.13 1.69 2.48
N ALA A 52 -1.34 1.48 3.77
CA ALA A 52 -1.79 2.53 4.66
C ALA A 52 -0.69 3.58 4.84
N SER A 53 -0.95 4.82 4.41
CA SER A 53 0.04 5.90 4.36
C SER A 53 0.19 6.66 5.68
N THR A 54 -0.73 6.44 6.61
CA THR A 54 -0.82 7.15 7.89
C THR A 54 -0.33 6.26 9.05
N SER A 55 0.38 6.88 9.99
CA SER A 55 0.87 6.21 11.21
C SER A 55 1.73 4.97 10.88
N MET A 56 1.65 3.94 11.72
CA MET A 56 2.37 2.67 11.53
C MET A 56 1.43 1.53 11.09
N HIS A 57 0.30 1.86 10.46
CA HIS A 57 -0.67 0.84 10.01
C HIS A 57 -0.08 -0.12 8.98
N ARG A 58 0.81 0.38 8.09
CA ARG A 58 1.56 -0.47 7.17
C ARG A 58 2.36 -1.56 7.90
N ALA A 59 2.97 -1.25 9.04
CA ALA A 59 3.75 -2.21 9.83
C ALA A 59 2.88 -3.28 10.52
N SER A 60 1.57 -3.06 10.63
CA SER A 60 0.60 -4.06 11.11
C SER A 60 -0.15 -4.77 9.98
N GLY A 61 0.41 -4.80 8.77
CA GLY A 61 -0.12 -5.59 7.66
C GLY A 61 -1.04 -4.83 6.70
N ALA A 62 -1.23 -3.52 6.86
CA ALA A 62 -2.06 -2.74 5.94
C ALA A 62 -1.30 -2.40 4.65
N PHE A 63 -1.01 -3.40 3.83
CA PHE A 63 -0.42 -3.27 2.50
C PHE A 63 -0.84 -4.45 1.60
N GLY A 64 -0.64 -4.29 0.30
CA GLY A 64 -0.93 -5.35 -0.66
C GLY A 64 -0.42 -5.06 -2.05
N GLY A 65 -0.47 -6.08 -2.90
CA GLY A 65 -0.12 -5.99 -4.32
C GLY A 65 -1.27 -5.47 -5.16
N LEU A 66 -0.95 -4.70 -6.19
CA LEU A 66 -1.87 -4.21 -7.20
C LEU A 66 -1.29 -4.50 -8.58
N ASN A 67 -1.74 -5.56 -9.22
CA ASN A 67 -1.33 -5.90 -10.59
C ASN A 67 -2.28 -5.25 -11.60
N VAL A 68 -1.73 -4.47 -12.52
CA VAL A 68 -2.46 -3.87 -13.63
C VAL A 68 -2.04 -4.56 -14.92
N TYR A 69 -2.89 -5.45 -15.40
CA TYR A 69 -2.66 -6.19 -16.63
C TYR A 69 -2.96 -5.35 -17.87
N GLN A 70 -2.29 -5.70 -18.96
CA GLN A 70 -2.59 -5.14 -20.28
C GLN A 70 -4.05 -5.38 -20.67
N ARG A 71 -4.60 -4.44 -21.42
CA ARG A 71 -5.89 -4.63 -22.09
C ARG A 71 -5.70 -5.63 -23.22
N SER A 72 -6.75 -6.36 -23.57
CA SER A 72 -6.74 -7.36 -24.65
C SER A 72 -6.24 -6.82 -26.00
N VAL A 73 -6.38 -5.51 -26.25
CA VAL A 73 -5.96 -4.83 -27.48
C VAL A 73 -4.50 -4.35 -27.47
N ILE A 74 -3.78 -4.46 -26.34
CA ILE A 74 -2.41 -3.99 -26.19
C ILE A 74 -1.47 -5.19 -26.19
N PHE A 75 -0.54 -5.23 -27.15
CA PHE A 75 0.48 -6.26 -27.23
C PHE A 75 1.60 -6.01 -26.20
N VAL A 76 2.04 -7.07 -25.52
CA VAL A 76 3.18 -7.05 -24.60
C VAL A 76 4.40 -7.70 -25.28
N PRO A 77 5.63 -7.20 -25.06
CA PRO A 77 6.82 -7.64 -25.78
C PRO A 77 7.38 -8.97 -25.25
N TYR A 78 6.51 -9.91 -24.87
CA TYR A 78 6.86 -11.22 -24.35
C TYR A 78 5.71 -12.21 -24.56
N PRO A 79 6.00 -13.52 -24.68
CA PRO A 79 4.96 -14.53 -24.77
C PRO A 79 4.14 -14.59 -23.48
N LYS A 80 2.87 -14.99 -23.59
CA LYS A 80 2.00 -15.15 -22.42
C LYS A 80 2.62 -16.18 -21.46
N PRO A 81 2.85 -15.84 -20.18
CA PRO A 81 3.38 -16.80 -19.21
C PRO A 81 2.32 -17.86 -18.88
N ASP A 82 2.79 -19.07 -18.52
CA ASP A 82 1.91 -20.17 -18.09
C ASP A 82 1.22 -19.87 -16.76
N SER A 83 1.87 -19.07 -15.89
CA SER A 83 1.34 -18.65 -14.59
C SER A 83 1.97 -17.33 -14.14
N ASP A 84 1.25 -16.59 -13.31
CA ASP A 84 1.67 -15.32 -12.72
C ASP A 84 1.41 -15.36 -11.21
N PHE A 85 2.38 -14.91 -10.42
CA PHE A 85 2.35 -14.93 -8.97
C PHE A 85 2.82 -13.59 -8.41
N THR A 86 2.03 -13.01 -7.52
CA THR A 86 2.45 -11.84 -6.74
C THR A 86 3.22 -12.29 -5.51
N LEU A 87 4.45 -11.80 -5.36
CA LEU A 87 5.27 -11.96 -4.15
C LEU A 87 5.33 -10.65 -3.39
N LEU A 88 4.75 -10.63 -2.20
CA LEU A 88 4.84 -9.53 -1.23
C LEU A 88 5.85 -9.91 -0.16
N VAL A 89 6.86 -9.08 0.01
CA VAL A 89 7.93 -9.27 1.00
C VAL A 89 7.87 -8.13 2.00
N SER A 90 7.81 -8.46 3.29
CA SER A 90 7.71 -7.47 4.36
C SER A 90 8.39 -7.93 5.64
N ASP A 91 8.86 -6.98 6.42
CA ASP A 91 9.36 -7.23 7.77
C ASP A 91 8.20 -7.33 8.77
N TRP A 92 8.35 -8.18 9.78
CA TRP A 92 7.39 -8.37 10.86
C TRP A 92 8.04 -8.15 12.23
N TYR A 93 7.32 -7.50 13.14
CA TYR A 93 7.70 -7.10 14.49
C TYR A 93 6.64 -7.54 15.50
N LYS A 94 6.90 -8.42 16.46
CA LYS A 94 5.89 -8.85 17.47
C LYS A 94 5.20 -7.69 18.21
N MET A 95 5.84 -6.53 18.28
CA MET A 95 5.26 -5.30 18.80
C MET A 95 4.12 -4.77 17.91
N GLY A 96 3.01 -4.35 18.51
CA GLY A 96 1.93 -3.70 17.75
C GLY A 96 2.33 -2.33 17.19
N GLN A 97 1.67 -1.89 16.11
CA GLN A 97 1.85 -0.57 15.47
C GLN A 97 1.94 0.61 16.46
N LYS A 98 1.10 0.64 17.49
CA LYS A 98 1.07 1.74 18.47
C LYS A 98 2.34 1.77 19.32
N GLU A 99 2.91 0.60 19.63
CA GLU A 99 4.14 0.49 20.41
C GLU A 99 5.37 0.85 19.56
N ILE A 100 5.40 0.35 18.32
CA ILE A 100 6.42 0.74 17.32
C ILE A 100 6.43 2.27 17.14
N ARG A 101 5.24 2.88 17.02
CA ARG A 101 5.08 4.33 16.91
C ARG A 101 5.59 5.05 18.16
N LYS A 102 5.14 4.68 19.36
CA LYS A 102 5.56 5.31 20.62
C LYS A 102 7.08 5.28 20.79
N ARG A 103 7.72 4.16 20.41
CA ARG A 103 9.17 4.02 20.48
C ARG A 103 9.88 5.03 19.57
N LEU A 104 9.44 5.16 18.32
CA LEU A 104 9.97 6.15 17.40
C LEU A 104 9.72 7.59 17.88
N ASP A 105 8.52 7.88 18.36
CA ASP A 105 8.15 9.21 18.88
C ASP A 105 8.98 9.57 20.13
N SER A 106 9.45 8.58 20.90
CA SER A 106 10.38 8.76 22.03
C SER A 106 11.85 9.00 21.62
N GLY A 107 12.15 8.96 20.32
CA GLY A 107 13.52 9.08 19.78
C GLY A 107 14.35 7.79 19.83
N SER A 108 13.74 6.66 20.19
CA SER A 108 14.41 5.36 20.23
C SER A 108 14.40 4.68 18.87
N ASN A 109 15.52 4.05 18.50
CA ASN A 109 15.60 3.24 17.29
C ASN A 109 14.66 2.01 17.36
N LEU A 110 14.15 1.62 16.20
CA LEU A 110 13.45 0.35 16.04
C LEU A 110 14.43 -0.82 16.21
N PRO A 111 14.02 -1.92 16.85
CA PRO A 111 14.82 -3.14 16.86
C PRO A 111 14.87 -3.74 15.45
N LEU A 112 15.69 -4.79 15.29
CA LEU A 112 15.57 -5.65 14.11
C LEU A 112 14.17 -6.28 14.07
N PRO A 113 13.61 -6.53 12.88
CA PRO A 113 12.37 -7.27 12.76
C PRO A 113 12.52 -8.69 13.30
N ASP A 114 11.45 -9.20 13.92
CA ASP A 114 11.36 -10.57 14.44
C ASP A 114 11.34 -11.61 13.32
N GLY A 115 10.97 -11.23 12.11
CA GLY A 115 11.00 -12.12 10.96
C GLY A 115 10.75 -11.41 9.64
N LEU A 116 11.11 -12.10 8.56
CA LEU A 116 10.74 -11.76 7.19
C LEU A 116 9.49 -12.55 6.81
N LEU A 117 8.52 -11.87 6.23
CA LEU A 117 7.30 -12.48 5.69
C LEU A 117 7.33 -12.46 4.17
N ILE A 118 6.85 -13.56 3.58
CA ILE A 118 6.57 -13.68 2.16
C ILE A 118 5.10 -14.11 2.04
N ASN A 119 4.26 -13.26 1.47
CA ASN A 119 2.81 -13.52 1.28
C ASN A 119 2.08 -13.95 2.58
N ALA A 120 2.40 -13.35 3.73
CA ALA A 120 1.78 -13.64 5.02
C ALA A 120 1.07 -12.42 5.62
#